data_AF-A0A524CY91-F1
#
_entry.id   AF-A0A524CY91-F1
#
_cell.length_a   1.000
_cell.length_b   1.000
_cell.length_c   1.000
_cell.angle_alpha   90.00
_cell.angle_beta   90.00
_cell.angle_gamma   90.00
#
_symmetry.space_group_name_H-M   'P 1'
#
loop_
_entity.id
_entity.type
_entity.pdbx_description
1 polymer ?
#
loop_
_entity_poly.entity_id
_entity_poly.type
_entity_poly.pdbx_seq_one_letter_code
_entity_poly.pdbx_strand_id
1 'polypeptide(L)'
;MTRRMQVLVIAVVIISGLTVSVFLSRILIPPRTGVSFYVFGDSQGYQGGLTEIARDANQERPDFVFHCGDLTPFGQENQYLAVLKAMSAFQVPVYTAVGNHDMREGGSVRYLEHFGPASYSFDIWSAHFTVFNTSTGDVDESEMEWLEQDLSQSEAEFKFVFTHIPPFDPRPSQNHTLTNTTTAERLVSLFESHKVNTVFSGHIHMYNVSVRNGVRYVISGGAGASLHATTEEGGIYHYVSVTVDDSGVSIDARLLDTPSWERDTVVITGHSDHVTLTLEDLLSLDVLERVSSFQNQLLNWRGHGTYRGVRISDLVEVVGGLNPNDTVRVTSFDGFAQDFCQGNVYPNASWFEIQGDMILAFEFNGTSVPDWTDGMRIVMLPGDEAYSIEDCVQTSAPGMGCDVYPSGGARWVRFVSRIEVITES
;
A
#
# COMPACT_ATOMS: atom_id res chain seq x y z
N MET A 1 9.75 -8.59 42.37
CA MET A 1 11.15 -8.27 42.78
C MET A 1 11.87 -7.74 41.53
N THR A 2 11.74 -6.44 41.25
CA THR A 2 12.18 -5.81 40.00
C THR A 2 13.70 -5.68 39.97
N ARG A 3 14.37 -6.41 39.07
CA ARG A 3 15.81 -6.24 38.80
C ARG A 3 16.00 -4.92 38.04
N ARG A 4 16.55 -3.91 38.71
CA ARG A 4 16.98 -2.65 38.06
C ARG A 4 18.17 -2.94 37.15
N MET A 5 18.05 -2.63 35.86
CA MET A 5 19.18 -2.65 34.93
C MET A 5 20.10 -1.47 35.28
N GLN A 6 21.36 -1.77 35.64
CA GLN A 6 22.36 -0.76 35.99
C GLN A 6 23.28 -0.53 34.80
N VAL A 7 23.26 0.68 34.22
CA VAL A 7 24.25 1.09 33.23
C VAL A 7 25.34 1.88 33.96
N LEU A 8 26.59 1.41 33.86
CA LEU A 8 27.76 2.08 34.42
C LEU A 8 28.41 2.92 33.32
N VAL A 9 28.32 4.25 33.43
CA VAL A 9 29.06 5.17 32.55
C VAL A 9 30.33 5.60 33.29
N ILE A 10 31.50 5.31 32.71
CA ILE A 10 32.79 5.77 33.23
C ILE A 10 33.21 7.00 32.40
N ALA A 11 33.16 8.18 33.01
CA ALA A 11 33.75 9.39 32.44
C ALA A 11 35.20 9.52 32.92
N VAL A 12 36.17 9.46 32.01
CA VAL A 12 37.58 9.76 32.31
C VAL A 12 37.83 11.23 31.98
N VAL A 13 38.07 12.04 33.01
CA VAL A 13 38.53 13.42 32.85
C VAL A 13 40.03 13.46 33.15
N ILE A 14 40.82 13.89 32.17
CA ILE A 14 42.26 14.12 32.35
C ILE A 14 42.47 15.62 32.54
N ILE A 15 42.93 16.03 33.71
CA ILE A 15 43.55 17.35 33.91
C ILE A 15 44.79 17.19 34.79
N SER A 16 45.86 17.86 34.37
CA SER A 16 47.21 17.80 34.92
C SER A 16 47.33 18.28 36.37
N GLY A 17 48.06 17.51 37.19
CA GLY A 17 48.59 17.94 38.49
C GLY A 17 47.82 17.41 39.70
N LEU A 18 48.18 16.20 40.14
CA LEU A 18 47.93 15.60 41.47
C LEU A 18 46.55 15.85 42.12
N THR A 19 45.47 15.36 41.52
CA THR A 19 44.39 14.63 42.23
C THR A 19 43.41 14.07 41.22
N VAL A 20 43.15 12.76 41.28
CA VAL A 20 42.08 12.11 40.52
C VAL A 20 40.89 11.95 41.46
N SER A 21 39.85 12.76 41.27
CA SER A 21 38.56 12.54 41.92
C SER A 21 37.64 11.84 40.93
N VAL A 22 37.33 10.57 41.20
CA VAL A 22 36.32 9.81 40.44
C VAL A 22 34.95 10.18 41.00
N PHE A 23 34.16 10.95 40.24
CA PHE A 23 32.75 11.15 40.54
C PHE A 23 31.93 10.00 39.92
N LEU A 24 31.45 9.09 40.77
CA LEU A 24 30.45 8.09 40.39
C LEU A 24 29.07 8.72 40.53
N SER A 25 28.57 9.39 39.48
CA SER A 25 27.16 9.76 39.41
C SER A 25 26.35 8.55 38.95
N ARG A 26 25.61 7.93 39.87
CA ARG A 26 24.55 6.99 39.51
C ARG A 26 23.39 7.80 38.92
N ILE A 27 23.30 7.86 37.60
CA ILE A 27 22.07 8.31 36.95
C ILE A 27 21.07 7.17 37.15
N LEU A 28 20.18 7.30 38.13
CA LEU A 28 18.95 6.54 38.15
C LEU A 28 18.12 7.06 36.98
N ILE A 29 18.20 6.38 35.83
CA ILE A 29 17.17 6.51 34.80
C ILE A 29 15.96 5.80 35.43
N PRO A 30 14.86 6.51 35.74
CA PRO A 30 13.63 5.84 36.17
C PRO A 30 13.26 4.84 35.07
N PRO A 31 12.83 3.61 35.40
CA PRO A 31 12.36 2.69 34.37
C PRO A 31 11.25 3.41 33.59
N ARG A 32 11.43 3.58 32.28
CA ARG A 32 10.30 3.91 31.40
C ARG A 32 9.35 2.73 31.53
N THR A 33 8.18 2.96 32.11
CA THR A 33 7.09 1.96 32.14
C THR A 33 6.22 2.05 30.90
N GLY A 34 6.30 3.18 30.18
CA GLY A 34 5.51 3.41 28.99
C GLY A 34 6.26 3.15 27.69
N VAL A 35 5.48 2.78 26.67
CA VAL A 35 5.90 2.62 25.27
C VAL A 35 5.02 3.48 24.38
N SER A 36 5.63 4.14 23.40
CA SER A 36 4.97 4.97 22.41
C SER A 36 5.31 4.48 21.02
N PHE A 37 4.31 4.35 20.16
CA PHE A 37 4.53 3.86 18.80
C PHE A 37 3.50 4.41 17.85
N TYR A 38 3.85 4.52 16.57
CA TYR A 38 2.90 4.85 15.52
C TYR A 38 2.45 3.59 14.80
N VAL A 39 1.20 3.58 14.35
CA VAL A 39 0.61 2.51 13.55
C VAL A 39 0.00 3.12 12.31
N PHE A 40 0.28 2.54 11.15
CA PHE A 40 -0.28 2.95 9.87
C PHE A 40 -0.25 1.77 8.90
N GLY A 41 -0.90 1.88 7.76
CA GLY A 41 -0.98 0.80 6.77
C GLY A 41 -1.56 1.32 5.47
N ASP A 42 -1.53 0.46 4.45
CA ASP A 42 -2.06 0.77 3.13
C ASP A 42 -1.41 2.03 2.51
N SER A 43 -0.07 2.05 2.50
CA SER A 43 0.72 3.12 1.86
C SER A 43 0.97 2.86 0.38
N GLN A 44 0.45 1.77 -0.17
CA GLN A 44 0.78 1.31 -1.50
C GLN A 44 0.54 2.42 -2.53
N GLY A 45 1.57 2.61 -3.34
CA GLY A 45 1.56 3.51 -4.48
C GLY A 45 1.76 5.00 -4.21
N TYR A 46 1.49 5.51 -3.01
CA TYR A 46 1.86 6.88 -2.66
C TYR A 46 2.72 6.96 -1.41
N GLN A 47 4.00 7.25 -1.60
CA GLN A 47 5.00 7.29 -0.52
C GLN A 47 5.03 8.62 0.26
N GLY A 48 4.18 9.59 -0.10
CA GLY A 48 4.17 10.90 0.57
C GLY A 48 3.70 10.81 2.02
N GLY A 49 2.70 9.98 2.31
CA GLY A 49 2.26 9.74 3.69
C GLY A 49 3.37 9.10 4.54
N LEU A 50 4.08 8.10 4.01
CA LEU A 50 5.29 7.55 4.66
C LEU A 50 6.33 8.63 4.98
N THR A 51 6.54 9.58 4.07
CA THR A 51 7.50 10.68 4.26
C THR A 51 7.06 11.66 5.35
N GLU A 52 5.76 11.96 5.43
CA GLU A 52 5.18 12.79 6.48
C GLU A 52 5.23 12.10 7.85
N ILE A 53 4.82 10.83 7.92
CA ILE A 53 4.90 10.03 9.14
C ILE A 53 6.36 9.91 9.62
N ALA A 54 7.33 9.74 8.71
CA ALA A 54 8.75 9.72 9.06
C ALA A 54 9.22 11.05 9.65
N ARG A 55 8.75 12.18 9.11
CA ARG A 55 9.05 13.51 9.66
C ARG A 55 8.54 13.64 11.09
N ASP A 56 7.29 13.26 11.33
CA ASP A 56 6.66 13.34 12.64
C ASP A 56 7.34 12.38 13.63
N ALA A 57 7.62 11.15 13.21
CA ALA A 57 8.32 10.16 14.03
C ALA A 57 9.75 10.61 14.38
N ASN A 58 10.47 11.23 13.46
CA ASN A 58 11.81 11.75 13.72
C ASN A 58 11.80 12.92 14.71
N GLN A 59 10.73 13.71 14.72
CA GLN A 59 10.56 14.84 15.64
C GLN A 59 10.11 14.39 17.03
N GLU A 60 9.07 13.56 17.09
CA GLU A 60 8.44 13.13 18.36
C GLU A 60 9.16 11.95 19.00
N ARG A 61 9.92 11.18 18.22
CA ARG A 61 10.74 10.03 18.64
C ARG A 61 9.93 8.99 19.43
N PRO A 62 8.89 8.38 18.83
CA PRO A 62 8.28 7.19 19.41
C PRO A 62 9.33 6.07 19.51
N ASP A 63 9.08 5.06 20.33
CA ASP A 63 10.00 3.94 20.51
C ASP A 63 10.16 3.13 19.21
N PHE A 64 9.13 3.08 18.36
CA PHE A 64 9.14 2.52 17.00
C PHE A 64 7.89 2.96 16.21
N VAL A 65 7.83 2.56 14.94
CA VAL A 65 6.62 2.65 14.12
C VAL A 65 6.26 1.29 13.52
N PHE A 66 4.99 1.09 13.18
CA PHE A 66 4.45 -0.18 12.70
C PHE A 66 3.60 0.02 11.44
N HIS A 67 3.93 -0.71 10.37
CA HIS A 67 3.18 -0.76 9.11
C HIS A 67 2.31 -2.02 9.01
N CYS A 68 0.99 -1.89 8.96
CA CYS A 68 0.01 -2.98 8.94
C CYS A 68 -0.20 -3.63 7.55
N GLY A 69 0.86 -3.77 6.74
CA GLY A 69 0.78 -4.41 5.42
C GLY A 69 0.25 -3.53 4.28
N ASP A 70 0.29 -4.11 3.08
CA ASP A 70 0.08 -3.45 1.79
C ASP A 70 1.07 -2.30 1.59
N LEU A 71 2.36 -2.65 1.68
CA LEU A 71 3.46 -1.73 1.43
C LEU A 71 3.57 -1.44 -0.08
N THR A 72 3.41 -2.49 -0.88
CA THR A 72 3.52 -2.46 -2.34
C THR A 72 2.16 -2.76 -2.97
N PRO A 73 1.86 -2.22 -4.17
CA PRO A 73 0.60 -2.55 -4.84
C PRO A 73 0.59 -3.92 -5.54
N PHE A 74 1.75 -4.46 -5.93
CA PHE A 74 1.86 -5.72 -6.68
C PHE A 74 3.03 -6.62 -6.27
N GLY A 75 3.74 -6.34 -5.18
CA GLY A 75 4.84 -7.19 -4.72
C GLY A 75 6.05 -7.22 -5.66
N GLN A 76 6.18 -6.24 -6.57
CA GLN A 76 7.30 -6.15 -7.50
C GLN A 76 8.55 -5.55 -6.82
N GLU A 77 9.73 -5.93 -7.30
CA GLU A 77 11.00 -5.49 -6.69
C GLU A 77 11.19 -3.97 -6.73
N ASN A 78 10.89 -3.31 -7.84
CA ASN A 78 10.95 -1.85 -7.93
C ASN A 78 10.02 -1.15 -6.92
N GLN A 79 8.87 -1.75 -6.63
CA GLN A 79 7.92 -1.22 -5.63
C GLN A 79 8.48 -1.41 -4.21
N TYR A 80 9.05 -2.58 -3.90
CA TYR A 80 9.74 -2.81 -2.64
C TYR A 80 10.92 -1.85 -2.44
N LEU A 81 11.75 -1.64 -3.46
CA LEU A 81 12.85 -0.68 -3.42
C LEU A 81 12.36 0.76 -3.20
N ALA A 82 11.23 1.15 -3.78
CA ALA A 82 10.63 2.47 -3.56
C ALA A 82 10.15 2.64 -2.10
N VAL A 83 9.50 1.61 -1.55
CA VAL A 83 9.08 1.59 -0.13
C VAL A 83 10.30 1.65 0.78
N LEU A 84 11.33 0.83 0.56
CA LEU A 84 12.56 0.82 1.36
C LEU A 84 13.26 2.17 1.33
N LYS A 85 13.27 2.83 0.17
CA LYS A 85 13.79 4.19 0.04
C LYS A 85 13.00 5.19 0.90
N ALA A 86 11.67 5.12 0.89
CA ALA A 86 10.84 5.97 1.74
C ALA A 86 11.06 5.65 3.23
N MET A 87 11.11 4.37 3.59
CA MET A 87 11.35 3.90 4.96
C MET A 87 12.74 4.26 5.49
N SER A 88 13.73 4.46 4.62
CA SER A 88 15.07 4.92 5.04
C SER A 88 15.08 6.30 5.69
N ALA A 89 13.99 7.07 5.59
CA ALA A 89 13.83 8.35 6.26
C ALA A 89 13.54 8.22 7.76
N PHE A 90 13.06 7.08 8.25
CA PHE A 90 12.80 6.87 9.68
C PHE A 90 14.11 6.73 10.47
N GLN A 91 14.22 7.47 11.58
CA GLN A 91 15.31 7.37 12.55
C GLN A 91 14.96 6.48 13.75
N VAL A 92 13.75 5.93 13.75
CA VAL A 92 13.23 4.98 14.73
C VAL A 92 13.00 3.63 14.05
N PRO A 93 12.99 2.50 14.78
CA PRO A 93 12.71 1.19 14.19
C PRO A 93 11.37 1.15 13.45
N VAL A 94 11.34 0.48 12.31
CA VAL A 94 10.13 0.23 11.52
C VAL A 94 9.85 -1.27 11.56
N TYR A 95 8.65 -1.64 12.01
CA TYR A 95 8.13 -3.00 11.96
C TYR A 95 7.03 -3.08 10.90
N THR A 96 6.86 -4.26 10.30
CA THR A 96 5.91 -4.45 9.21
C THR A 96 5.13 -5.76 9.37
N ALA A 97 3.84 -5.72 9.08
CA ALA A 97 3.06 -6.89 8.71
C ALA A 97 3.04 -7.00 7.17
N VAL A 98 2.78 -8.21 6.66
CA VAL A 98 2.59 -8.43 5.21
C VAL A 98 1.12 -8.28 4.85
N GLY A 99 0.83 -7.59 3.74
CA GLY A 99 -0.52 -7.48 3.18
C GLY A 99 -0.75 -8.35 1.95
N ASN A 100 -1.98 -8.41 1.46
CA ASN A 100 -2.33 -9.25 0.32
C ASN A 100 -1.78 -8.70 -1.01
N HIS A 101 -1.52 -7.40 -1.12
CA HIS A 101 -0.87 -6.83 -2.29
C HIS A 101 0.63 -7.16 -2.34
N ASP A 102 1.27 -7.25 -1.18
CA ASP A 102 2.70 -7.57 -1.03
C ASP A 102 3.07 -8.96 -1.56
N MET A 103 2.11 -9.88 -1.55
CA MET A 103 2.28 -11.28 -1.96
C MET A 103 2.15 -11.50 -3.47
N ARG A 104 1.66 -10.50 -4.22
CA ARG A 104 1.42 -10.60 -5.65
C ARG A 104 2.72 -10.75 -6.43
N GLU A 105 2.66 -11.35 -7.61
CA GLU A 105 3.79 -11.49 -8.54
C GLU A 105 5.06 -12.10 -7.91
N GLY A 106 4.89 -13.07 -7.00
CA GLY A 106 6.00 -13.70 -6.28
C GLY A 106 6.61 -12.82 -5.17
N GLY A 107 5.92 -11.74 -4.79
CA GLY A 107 6.35 -10.78 -3.80
C GLY A 107 6.51 -11.34 -2.39
N SER A 108 5.96 -12.53 -2.10
CA SER A 108 6.18 -13.24 -0.83
C SER A 108 7.66 -13.52 -0.55
N VAL A 109 8.43 -13.89 -1.57
CA VAL A 109 9.87 -14.13 -1.45
C VAL A 109 10.60 -12.83 -1.20
N ARG A 110 10.24 -11.76 -1.92
CA ARG A 110 10.85 -10.43 -1.79
C ARG A 110 10.55 -9.80 -0.42
N TYR A 111 9.32 -9.96 0.07
CA TYR A 111 8.96 -9.55 1.43
C TYR A 111 9.88 -10.22 2.45
N LEU A 112 10.04 -11.55 2.36
CA LEU A 112 10.91 -12.31 3.25
C LEU A 112 12.37 -11.85 3.18
N GLU A 113 12.88 -11.57 1.99
CA GLU A 113 14.25 -11.10 1.76
C GLU A 113 14.50 -9.70 2.36
N HIS A 114 13.53 -8.79 2.25
CA HIS A 114 13.68 -7.39 2.68
C HIS A 114 13.28 -7.14 4.14
N PHE A 115 12.21 -7.80 4.63
CA PHE A 115 11.60 -7.53 5.94
C PHE A 115 11.67 -8.73 6.91
N GLY A 116 12.00 -9.93 6.42
CA GLY A 116 12.05 -11.14 7.24
C GLY A 116 10.70 -11.85 7.36
N PRO A 117 10.54 -12.73 8.36
CA PRO A 117 9.34 -13.55 8.52
C PRO A 117 8.05 -12.71 8.58
N ALA A 118 6.97 -13.22 7.99
CA ALA A 118 5.64 -12.60 8.05
C ALA A 118 4.98 -12.72 9.43
N SER A 119 5.54 -13.56 10.31
CA SER A 119 5.03 -13.86 11.65
C SER A 119 6.17 -13.83 12.64
N TYR A 120 6.06 -12.98 13.65
CA TYR A 120 7.09 -12.76 14.67
C TYR A 120 6.50 -12.03 15.87
N SER A 121 7.20 -12.08 17.00
CA SER A 121 6.81 -11.35 18.21
C SER A 121 8.02 -10.78 18.93
N PHE A 122 7.77 -9.77 19.76
CA PHE A 122 8.80 -9.14 20.58
C PHE A 122 8.20 -8.45 21.80
N ASP A 123 9.02 -8.27 22.83
CA ASP A 123 8.64 -7.56 24.06
C ASP A 123 9.37 -6.22 24.14
N ILE A 124 8.64 -5.16 24.48
CA ILE A 124 9.19 -3.86 24.85
C ILE A 124 8.56 -3.41 26.17
N TRP A 125 9.40 -3.28 27.20
CA TRP A 125 8.98 -2.94 28.56
C TRP A 125 7.93 -3.91 29.11
N SER A 126 6.71 -3.45 29.41
CA SER A 126 5.59 -4.24 29.92
C SER A 126 4.62 -4.69 28.81
N ALA A 127 4.97 -4.45 27.55
CA ALA A 127 4.13 -4.74 26.40
C ALA A 127 4.71 -5.85 25.51
N HIS A 128 3.84 -6.73 25.04
CA HIS A 128 4.11 -7.78 24.07
C HIS A 128 3.43 -7.46 22.75
N PHE A 129 4.18 -7.63 21.66
CA PHE A 129 3.76 -7.29 20.30
C PHE A 129 3.83 -8.54 19.45
N THR A 130 2.69 -8.99 18.94
CA THR A 130 2.56 -10.17 18.09
C THR A 130 2.16 -9.76 16.68
N VAL A 131 2.86 -10.25 15.68
CA VAL A 131 2.57 -10.03 14.26
C VAL A 131 2.31 -11.37 13.61
N PHE A 132 1.19 -11.51 12.90
CA PHE A 132 0.81 -12.76 12.25
C PHE A 132 0.23 -12.53 10.85
N ASN A 133 0.38 -13.53 9.99
CA ASN A 133 0.13 -13.41 8.57
C ASN A 133 -1.33 -13.71 8.19
N THR A 134 -2.03 -12.72 7.63
CA THR A 134 -3.38 -12.87 7.05
C THR A 134 -3.43 -12.56 5.55
N SER A 135 -2.28 -12.37 4.90
CA SER A 135 -2.18 -11.87 3.51
C SER A 135 -2.84 -12.76 2.46
N THR A 136 -3.14 -14.02 2.77
CA THR A 136 -3.85 -14.95 1.86
C THR A 136 -5.37 -14.85 1.96
N GLY A 137 -5.91 -14.05 2.90
CA GLY A 137 -7.34 -13.96 3.18
C GLY A 137 -7.85 -15.02 4.15
N ASP A 138 -6.98 -15.86 4.72
CA ASP A 138 -7.28 -16.82 5.78
C ASP A 138 -6.03 -17.02 6.66
N VAL A 139 -6.17 -17.78 7.75
CA VAL A 139 -5.08 -18.21 8.63
C VAL A 139 -5.13 -19.73 8.70
N ASP A 140 -4.03 -20.39 8.31
CA ASP A 140 -3.96 -21.84 8.41
C ASP A 140 -3.74 -22.31 9.86
N GLU A 141 -3.88 -23.61 10.10
CA GLU A 141 -3.79 -24.15 11.45
C GLU A 141 -2.40 -23.96 12.07
N SER A 142 -1.33 -24.00 11.27
CA SER A 142 0.03 -23.84 11.80
C SER A 142 0.29 -22.41 12.28
N GLU A 143 -0.22 -21.42 11.56
CA GLU A 143 -0.16 -20.01 11.95
C GLU A 143 -1.04 -19.75 13.17
N MET A 144 -2.23 -20.35 13.23
CA MET A 144 -3.13 -20.26 14.40
C MET A 144 -2.51 -20.88 15.66
N GLU A 145 -1.90 -22.06 15.54
CA GLU A 145 -1.19 -22.73 16.64
C GLU A 145 0.01 -21.90 17.13
N TRP A 146 0.78 -21.32 16.21
CA TRP A 146 1.88 -20.42 16.55
C TRP A 146 1.39 -19.18 17.32
N LEU A 147 0.30 -18.55 16.84
CA LEU A 147 -0.30 -17.38 17.47
C LEU A 147 -0.83 -17.68 18.88
N GLU A 148 -1.51 -18.80 19.06
CA GLU A 148 -1.98 -19.25 20.39
C GLU A 148 -0.79 -19.53 21.32
N GLN A 149 0.28 -20.15 20.80
CA GLN A 149 1.48 -20.42 21.58
C GLN A 149 2.17 -19.13 22.03
N ASP A 150 2.31 -18.14 21.15
CA ASP A 150 2.93 -16.85 21.44
C ASP A 150 2.16 -16.09 22.54
N LEU A 151 0.84 -15.92 22.35
CA LEU A 151 -0.02 -15.19 23.28
C LEU A 151 -0.17 -15.87 24.65
N SER A 152 -0.11 -17.20 24.69
CA SER A 152 -0.20 -18.00 25.93
C SER A 152 1.08 -17.97 26.76
N GLN A 153 2.25 -17.78 26.14
CA GLN A 153 3.54 -17.71 26.84
C GLN A 153 3.86 -16.30 27.36
N SER A 154 3.18 -15.28 26.84
CA SER A 154 3.40 -13.90 27.26
C SER A 154 2.72 -13.56 28.60
N GLU A 155 3.54 -13.13 29.56
CA GLU A 155 3.12 -12.56 30.86
C GLU A 155 3.10 -11.02 30.85
N ALA A 156 3.19 -10.40 29.67
CA ALA A 156 3.16 -8.95 29.53
C ALA A 156 1.81 -8.38 30.01
N GLU A 157 1.87 -7.18 30.60
CA GLU A 157 0.69 -6.46 31.08
C GLU A 157 -0.16 -5.97 29.91
N PHE A 158 0.49 -5.53 28.84
CA PHE A 158 -0.15 -5.09 27.62
C PHE A 158 0.18 -6.05 26.47
N LYS A 159 -0.83 -6.45 25.70
CA LYS A 159 -0.68 -7.30 24.52
C LYS A 159 -1.28 -6.62 23.30
N PHE A 160 -0.48 -6.49 22.26
CA PHE A 160 -0.85 -5.89 20.99
C PHE A 160 -0.67 -6.91 19.87
N VAL A 161 -1.67 -6.99 19.00
CA VAL A 161 -1.63 -7.87 17.83
C VAL A 161 -1.67 -7.02 16.58
N PHE A 162 -0.86 -7.36 15.58
CA PHE A 162 -0.81 -6.69 14.29
C PHE A 162 -1.00 -7.70 13.17
N THR A 163 -1.83 -7.34 12.22
CA THR A 163 -2.05 -8.09 11.00
C THR A 163 -2.49 -7.16 9.88
N HIS A 164 -2.73 -7.67 8.68
CA HIS A 164 -3.24 -6.86 7.59
C HIS A 164 -4.76 -6.97 7.45
N ILE A 165 -5.28 -8.16 7.13
CA ILE A 165 -6.71 -8.39 6.90
C ILE A 165 -7.42 -8.62 8.25
N PRO A 166 -8.38 -7.77 8.64
CA PRO A 166 -9.07 -7.91 9.92
C PRO A 166 -10.02 -9.12 9.94
N PRO A 167 -10.36 -9.64 11.13
CA PRO A 167 -11.32 -10.75 11.27
C PRO A 167 -12.79 -10.34 11.04
N PHE A 168 -13.09 -9.04 10.94
CA PHE A 168 -14.42 -8.56 10.57
C PHE A 168 -14.35 -7.18 9.93
N ASP A 169 -15.34 -6.86 9.09
CA ASP A 169 -15.54 -5.52 8.53
C ASP A 169 -16.50 -4.74 9.45
N PRO A 170 -16.11 -3.55 9.96
CA PRO A 170 -16.98 -2.76 10.83
C PRO A 170 -18.08 -2.01 10.06
N ARG A 171 -18.02 -1.95 8.72
CA ARG A 171 -18.98 -1.22 7.90
C ARG A 171 -20.26 -2.05 7.67
N PRO A 172 -21.46 -1.45 7.79
CA PRO A 172 -22.70 -2.17 7.57
C PRO A 172 -22.78 -2.79 6.17
N SER A 173 -23.15 -4.07 6.09
CA SER A 173 -23.38 -4.80 4.83
C SER A 173 -22.16 -4.91 3.90
N GLN A 174 -20.95 -4.64 4.39
CA GLN A 174 -19.69 -4.87 3.68
C GLN A 174 -19.01 -6.15 4.18
N ASN A 175 -18.09 -6.69 3.38
CA ASN A 175 -17.35 -7.90 3.71
C ASN A 175 -15.92 -7.85 3.16
N HIS A 176 -15.14 -6.86 3.57
CA HIS A 176 -13.72 -6.72 3.22
C HIS A 176 -12.84 -7.14 4.41
N THR A 177 -12.81 -8.45 4.68
CA THR A 177 -12.28 -9.09 5.89
C THR A 177 -11.81 -10.51 5.51
N LEU A 178 -11.24 -11.26 6.46
CA LEU A 178 -10.95 -12.68 6.29
C LEU A 178 -12.11 -13.43 5.65
N THR A 179 -11.78 -14.27 4.69
CA THR A 179 -12.74 -15.01 3.87
C THR A 179 -13.40 -16.17 4.60
N ASN A 180 -12.72 -16.72 5.61
CA ASN A 180 -13.19 -17.82 6.43
C ASN A 180 -13.75 -17.33 7.77
N THR A 181 -15.07 -17.36 7.91
CA THR A 181 -15.77 -16.88 9.11
C THR A 181 -15.42 -17.71 10.35
N THR A 182 -15.12 -19.00 10.20
CA THR A 182 -14.75 -19.87 11.34
C THR A 182 -13.39 -19.47 11.88
N THR A 183 -12.41 -19.24 11.01
CA THR A 183 -11.09 -18.72 11.39
C THR A 183 -11.20 -17.35 12.05
N ALA A 184 -12.00 -16.45 11.47
CA ALA A 184 -12.25 -15.13 12.04
C ALA A 184 -12.83 -15.19 13.46
N GLU A 185 -13.83 -16.05 13.70
CA GLU A 185 -14.42 -16.24 15.03
C GLU A 185 -13.43 -16.85 16.04
N ARG A 186 -12.58 -17.78 15.58
CA ARG A 186 -11.49 -18.34 16.40
C ARG A 186 -10.49 -17.26 16.82
N LEU A 187 -10.07 -16.39 15.91
CA LEU A 187 -9.16 -15.28 16.22
C LEU A 187 -9.77 -14.33 17.25
N VAL A 188 -11.02 -13.91 17.06
CA VAL A 188 -11.71 -13.04 18.03
C VAL A 188 -11.76 -13.69 19.42
N SER A 189 -12.06 -14.99 19.49
CA SER A 189 -12.12 -15.75 20.74
C SER A 189 -10.74 -15.91 21.39
N LEU A 190 -9.69 -16.11 20.57
CA LEU A 190 -8.31 -16.21 21.03
C LEU A 190 -7.84 -14.88 21.65
N PHE A 191 -8.08 -13.76 20.95
CA PHE A 191 -7.70 -12.43 21.44
C PHE A 191 -8.42 -12.07 22.75
N GLU A 192 -9.70 -12.41 22.87
CA GLU A 192 -10.45 -12.27 24.13
C GLU A 192 -9.84 -13.12 25.25
N SER A 193 -9.61 -14.41 24.99
CA SER A 193 -9.11 -15.36 25.99
C SER A 193 -7.73 -15.00 26.53
N HIS A 194 -6.87 -14.44 25.67
CA HIS A 194 -5.53 -13.98 26.05
C HIS A 194 -5.45 -12.52 26.48
N LYS A 195 -6.60 -11.84 26.60
CA LYS A 195 -6.72 -10.44 27.05
C LYS A 195 -5.89 -9.46 26.22
N VAL A 196 -5.93 -9.62 24.90
CA VAL A 196 -5.30 -8.68 23.97
C VAL A 196 -5.92 -7.29 24.17
N ASN A 197 -5.09 -6.26 24.33
CA ASN A 197 -5.57 -4.89 24.55
C ASN A 197 -6.03 -4.27 23.24
N THR A 198 -5.24 -4.42 22.17
CA THR A 198 -5.58 -3.86 20.86
C THR A 198 -5.05 -4.71 19.72
N VAL A 199 -5.92 -4.95 18.73
CA VAL A 199 -5.58 -5.56 17.45
C VAL A 199 -5.55 -4.44 16.40
N PHE A 200 -4.43 -4.29 15.70
CA PHE A 200 -4.24 -3.32 14.62
C PHE A 200 -4.25 -4.01 13.25
N SER A 201 -4.90 -3.38 12.29
CA SER A 201 -5.06 -3.88 10.92
C SER A 201 -5.10 -2.76 9.88
N GLY A 202 -4.95 -3.11 8.60
CA GLY A 202 -5.10 -2.24 7.45
C GLY A 202 -6.30 -2.66 6.60
N HIS A 203 -6.10 -2.82 5.29
CA HIS A 203 -6.94 -3.55 4.32
C HIS A 203 -8.29 -2.94 3.97
N ILE A 204 -8.97 -2.28 4.91
CA ILE A 204 -10.28 -1.66 4.66
C ILE A 204 -10.14 -0.23 4.13
N HIS A 205 -8.92 0.31 4.06
CA HIS A 205 -8.61 1.65 3.55
C HIS A 205 -9.40 2.77 4.24
N MET A 206 -9.42 2.73 5.58
CA MET A 206 -10.13 3.71 6.43
C MET A 206 -9.49 3.78 7.82
N TYR A 207 -9.92 4.75 8.62
CA TYR A 207 -9.76 4.76 10.07
C TYR A 207 -11.00 4.17 10.74
N ASN A 208 -10.82 3.19 11.62
CA ASN A 208 -11.92 2.72 12.48
C ASN A 208 -11.39 2.32 13.85
N VAL A 209 -12.19 2.60 14.89
CA VAL A 209 -11.99 2.03 16.23
C VAL A 209 -13.27 1.37 16.67
N SER A 210 -13.19 0.09 17.01
CA SER A 210 -14.29 -0.69 17.57
C SER A 210 -13.82 -1.50 18.76
N VAL A 211 -14.76 -1.93 19.61
CA VAL A 211 -14.48 -2.81 20.75
C VAL A 211 -15.40 -4.00 20.66
N ARG A 212 -14.82 -5.21 20.71
CA ARG A 212 -15.56 -6.47 20.70
C ARG A 212 -15.00 -7.37 21.79
N ASN A 213 -15.88 -7.84 22.67
CA ASN A 213 -15.54 -8.70 23.81
C ASN A 213 -14.36 -8.17 24.66
N GLY A 214 -14.33 -6.84 24.89
CA GLY A 214 -13.28 -6.20 25.68
C GLY A 214 -11.95 -5.96 24.95
N VAL A 215 -11.78 -6.49 23.73
CA VAL A 215 -10.63 -6.25 22.87
C VAL A 215 -10.91 -5.04 21.95
N ARG A 216 -9.98 -4.09 21.88
CA ARG A 216 -10.06 -2.97 20.94
C ARG A 216 -9.54 -3.42 19.57
N TYR A 217 -10.24 -3.06 18.50
CA TYR A 217 -9.81 -3.29 17.12
C TYR A 217 -9.66 -1.93 16.45
N VAL A 218 -8.48 -1.69 15.88
CA VAL A 218 -8.16 -0.45 15.18
C VAL A 218 -7.76 -0.79 13.75
N ILE A 219 -8.46 -0.18 12.81
CA ILE A 219 -8.08 -0.21 11.40
C ILE A 219 -7.41 1.13 11.08
N SER A 220 -6.21 1.08 10.51
CA SER A 220 -5.39 2.24 10.18
C SER A 220 -4.88 2.19 8.75
N GLY A 221 -5.79 2.06 7.77
CA GLY A 221 -5.45 1.93 6.35
C GLY A 221 -5.47 3.24 5.57
N GLY A 222 -4.85 4.29 6.11
CA GLY A 222 -4.92 5.64 5.54
C GLY A 222 -3.57 6.26 5.22
N ALA A 223 -2.51 5.46 5.05
CA ALA A 223 -1.15 5.99 4.92
C ALA A 223 -0.79 6.49 3.51
N GLY A 224 -1.63 6.26 2.50
CA GLY A 224 -1.40 6.83 1.17
C GLY A 224 -2.31 6.29 0.06
N ALA A 225 -2.77 5.04 0.15
CA ALA A 225 -3.65 4.46 -0.85
C ALA A 225 -5.06 5.09 -0.84
N SER A 226 -5.79 4.91 -1.95
CA SER A 226 -7.15 5.43 -2.08
C SER A 226 -8.08 4.89 -1.00
N LEU A 227 -8.91 5.75 -0.41
CA LEU A 227 -9.77 5.41 0.71
C LEU A 227 -11.08 4.74 0.25
N HIS A 228 -11.63 3.84 1.07
CA HIS A 228 -12.87 3.09 0.77
C HIS A 228 -14.04 3.44 1.70
N ALA A 229 -14.04 4.67 2.23
CA ALA A 229 -15.09 5.21 3.08
C ALA A 229 -15.23 6.72 2.83
N THR A 230 -16.39 7.28 3.17
CA THR A 230 -16.56 8.75 3.25
C THR A 230 -15.79 9.30 4.46
N THR A 231 -15.50 10.60 4.48
CA THR A 231 -14.79 11.23 5.61
C THR A 231 -15.53 11.01 6.94
N GLU A 232 -16.86 11.10 6.94
CA GLU A 232 -17.71 10.85 8.12
C GLU A 232 -17.63 9.41 8.62
N GLU A 233 -17.41 8.46 7.72
CA GLU A 233 -17.26 7.04 8.04
C GLU A 233 -15.81 6.65 8.43
N GLY A 234 -14.86 7.59 8.40
CA GLY A 234 -13.45 7.34 8.68
C GLY A 234 -12.55 7.25 7.45
N GLY A 235 -13.05 7.65 6.28
CA GLY A 235 -12.25 7.88 5.08
C GLY A 235 -11.37 9.12 5.21
N ILE A 236 -10.29 8.99 5.99
CA ILE A 236 -9.28 10.03 6.22
C ILE A 236 -7.87 9.47 6.00
N TYR A 237 -6.98 10.29 5.45
CA TYR A 237 -5.55 9.98 5.44
C TYR A 237 -4.99 10.25 6.82
N HIS A 238 -4.34 9.26 7.41
CA HIS A 238 -3.93 9.30 8.80
C HIS A 238 -2.85 8.27 9.14
N TYR A 239 -2.22 8.49 10.30
CA TYR A 239 -1.60 7.44 11.10
C TYR A 239 -2.16 7.50 12.52
N VAL A 240 -1.91 6.45 13.30
CA VAL A 240 -2.37 6.33 14.68
C VAL A 240 -1.18 6.44 15.63
N SER A 241 -1.21 7.40 16.54
CA SER A 241 -0.26 7.50 17.65
C SER A 241 -0.79 6.73 18.86
N VAL A 242 0.01 5.79 19.35
CA VAL A 242 -0.31 4.97 20.53
C VAL A 242 0.64 5.31 21.66
N THR A 243 0.09 5.50 22.86
CA THR A 243 0.88 5.65 24.08
C THR A 243 0.33 4.70 25.13
N VAL A 244 1.24 3.93 25.71
CA VAL A 244 0.98 3.01 26.81
C VAL A 244 1.72 3.55 28.02
N ASP A 245 1.02 3.74 29.13
CA ASP A 245 1.61 4.12 30.40
C ASP A 245 0.78 3.56 31.57
N ASP A 246 1.07 3.98 32.79
CA ASP A 246 0.38 3.53 34.01
C ASP A 246 -1.14 3.85 34.00
N SER A 247 -1.62 4.71 33.08
CA SER A 247 -3.04 5.02 32.89
C SER A 247 -3.73 4.11 31.87
N GLY A 248 -2.98 3.29 31.14
CA GLY A 248 -3.47 2.33 30.15
C GLY A 248 -3.04 2.67 28.72
N VAL A 249 -3.90 2.33 27.74
CA VAL A 249 -3.62 2.48 26.31
C VAL A 249 -4.42 3.65 25.71
N SER A 250 -3.72 4.73 25.36
CA SER A 250 -4.23 5.87 24.61
C SER A 250 -3.95 5.72 23.12
N ILE A 251 -4.93 6.09 22.29
CA ILE A 251 -4.87 6.00 20.83
C ILE A 251 -5.43 7.29 20.25
N ASP A 252 -4.67 7.94 19.38
CA ASP A 252 -5.01 9.21 18.76
C ASP A 252 -4.69 9.18 17.26
N ALA A 253 -5.69 9.47 16.42
CA ALA A 253 -5.48 9.55 14.98
C ALA A 253 -4.91 10.91 14.59
N ARG A 254 -3.82 10.89 13.84
CA ARG A 254 -3.13 12.07 13.32
C ARG A 254 -3.38 12.16 11.83
N LEU A 255 -3.95 13.28 11.41
CA LEU A 255 -4.27 13.53 10.01
C LEU A 255 -2.99 13.73 9.20
N LEU A 256 -2.97 13.13 8.03
CA LEU A 256 -1.97 13.37 6.99
C LEU A 256 -2.56 14.33 5.96
N ASP A 257 -1.67 14.94 5.18
CA ASP A 257 -2.10 15.68 4.01
C ASP A 257 -2.82 14.75 3.02
N THR A 258 -3.90 15.24 2.42
CA THR A 258 -4.53 14.53 1.32
C THR A 258 -3.53 14.45 0.18
N PRO A 259 -3.25 13.26 -0.37
CA PRO A 259 -2.31 13.15 -1.48
C PRO A 259 -2.72 14.08 -2.63
N SER A 260 -1.86 15.06 -2.93
CA SER A 260 -2.01 15.92 -4.08
C SER A 260 -1.22 15.30 -5.22
N TRP A 261 -1.93 14.62 -6.12
CA TRP A 261 -1.35 14.16 -7.37
C TRP A 261 -1.65 15.20 -8.45
N GLU A 262 -0.65 15.56 -9.25
CA GLU A 262 -0.95 16.16 -10.56
C GLU A 262 -1.71 15.10 -11.36
N ARG A 263 -3.00 15.34 -11.60
CA ARG A 263 -3.90 14.40 -12.30
C ARG A 263 -4.17 14.83 -13.74
N ASP A 264 -3.68 16.00 -14.08
CA ASP A 264 -3.82 16.70 -15.35
C ASP A 264 -2.50 16.74 -16.11
N THR A 265 -1.48 16.00 -15.68
CA THR A 265 -0.22 15.84 -16.41
C THR A 265 0.14 14.37 -16.61
N VAL A 266 0.82 14.08 -17.73
CA VAL A 266 1.38 12.76 -18.05
C VAL A 266 2.78 12.94 -18.65
N VAL A 267 3.73 12.11 -18.22
CA VAL A 267 5.08 12.09 -18.79
C VAL A 267 5.17 11.00 -19.84
N ILE A 268 5.54 11.37 -21.07
CA ILE A 268 5.83 10.43 -22.15
C ILE A 268 7.34 10.35 -22.33
N THR A 269 7.91 9.16 -22.22
CA THR A 269 9.37 8.93 -22.33
C THR A 269 9.66 7.99 -23.50
N GLY A 270 10.48 8.44 -24.43
CA GLY A 270 11.05 7.63 -25.52
C GLY A 270 12.50 7.20 -25.23
N HIS A 271 13.20 6.72 -26.26
CA HIS A 271 14.60 6.26 -26.12
C HIS A 271 15.60 7.35 -25.76
N SER A 272 15.44 8.53 -26.33
CA SER A 272 16.37 9.66 -26.19
C SER A 272 15.74 10.90 -25.55
N ASP A 273 14.41 10.99 -25.58
CA ASP A 273 13.67 12.20 -25.27
C ASP A 273 12.49 11.89 -24.34
N HIS A 274 12.02 12.91 -23.65
CA HIS A 274 10.79 12.85 -22.88
C HIS A 274 10.04 14.18 -22.99
N VAL A 275 8.73 14.12 -22.81
CA VAL A 275 7.85 15.28 -22.77
C VAL A 275 6.85 15.12 -21.63
N THR A 276 6.55 16.22 -20.94
CA THR A 276 5.43 16.27 -20.00
C THR A 276 4.29 17.01 -20.69
N LEU A 277 3.13 16.36 -20.80
CA LEU A 277 1.93 16.91 -21.42
C LEU A 277 0.92 17.24 -20.33
N THR A 278 0.40 18.46 -20.36
CA THR A 278 -0.74 18.89 -19.54
C THR A 278 -2.07 18.52 -20.22
N LEU A 279 -3.19 18.69 -19.51
CA LEU A 279 -4.51 18.57 -20.12
C LEU A 279 -4.70 19.54 -21.30
N GLU A 280 -4.16 20.76 -21.22
CA GLU A 280 -4.22 21.73 -22.33
C GLU A 280 -3.49 21.19 -23.57
N ASP A 281 -2.31 20.60 -23.37
CA ASP A 281 -1.54 19.98 -24.46
C ASP A 281 -2.31 18.80 -25.07
N LEU A 282 -2.89 17.92 -24.25
CA LEU A 282 -3.67 16.76 -24.70
C LEU A 282 -4.92 17.17 -25.49
N LEU A 283 -5.60 18.24 -25.06
CA LEU A 283 -6.76 18.79 -25.76
C LEU A 283 -6.40 19.40 -27.13
N SER A 284 -5.12 19.69 -27.37
CA SER A 284 -4.65 20.22 -28.65
C SER A 284 -4.33 19.13 -29.69
N LEU A 285 -4.28 17.86 -29.29
CA LEU A 285 -4.03 16.70 -30.15
C LEU A 285 -5.33 16.16 -30.79
N ASP A 286 -5.24 15.11 -31.61
CA ASP A 286 -6.42 14.43 -32.16
C ASP A 286 -7.14 13.65 -31.06
N VAL A 287 -8.33 14.14 -30.69
CA VAL A 287 -9.12 13.59 -29.58
C VAL A 287 -10.23 12.71 -30.11
N LEU A 288 -10.32 11.50 -29.56
CA LEU A 288 -11.42 10.57 -29.77
C LEU A 288 -12.42 10.65 -28.62
N GLU A 289 -13.69 10.42 -28.94
CA GLU A 289 -14.77 10.28 -27.97
C GLU A 289 -15.64 9.07 -28.35
N ARG A 290 -15.70 8.07 -27.46
CA ARG A 290 -16.43 6.82 -27.71
C ARG A 290 -16.96 6.22 -26.40
N VAL A 291 -18.04 5.47 -26.50
CA VAL A 291 -18.54 4.65 -25.40
C VAL A 291 -17.68 3.39 -25.31
N SER A 292 -17.34 2.99 -24.09
CA SER A 292 -16.67 1.72 -23.85
C SER A 292 -16.96 1.22 -22.44
N SER A 293 -16.61 -0.04 -22.19
CA SER A 293 -16.73 -0.73 -20.90
C SER A 293 -15.72 -1.88 -20.85
N PHE A 294 -15.49 -2.44 -19.66
CA PHE A 294 -14.60 -3.58 -19.50
C PHE A 294 -15.13 -4.63 -18.53
N GLN A 295 -14.68 -5.87 -18.69
CA GLN A 295 -14.97 -6.97 -17.78
C GLN A 295 -13.82 -7.18 -16.77
N ASN A 296 -14.15 -7.31 -15.48
CA ASN A 296 -13.18 -7.64 -14.43
C ASN A 296 -13.01 -9.16 -14.26
N GLN A 297 -12.04 -9.60 -13.44
CA GLN A 297 -11.76 -11.01 -13.17
C GLN A 297 -12.94 -11.83 -12.64
N LEU A 298 -13.91 -11.16 -12.01
CA LEU A 298 -15.13 -11.77 -11.48
C LEU A 298 -16.26 -11.79 -12.52
N LEU A 299 -15.93 -11.61 -13.81
CA LEU A 299 -16.85 -11.56 -14.95
C LEU A 299 -17.86 -10.40 -14.92
N ASN A 300 -17.67 -9.41 -14.04
CA ASN A 300 -18.56 -8.26 -13.94
C ASN A 300 -18.14 -7.15 -14.91
N TRP A 301 -19.12 -6.58 -15.60
CA TRP A 301 -18.94 -5.38 -16.41
C TRP A 301 -18.84 -4.13 -15.54
N ARG A 302 -17.84 -3.30 -15.82
CA ARG A 302 -17.54 -2.05 -15.11
C ARG A 302 -17.14 -0.98 -16.11
N GLY A 303 -17.10 0.27 -15.64
CA GLY A 303 -16.57 1.39 -16.42
C GLY A 303 -17.38 1.75 -17.66
N HIS A 304 -18.64 1.32 -17.78
CA HIS A 304 -19.48 1.71 -18.91
C HIS A 304 -19.72 3.22 -18.92
N GLY A 305 -19.38 3.87 -20.03
CA GLY A 305 -19.63 5.29 -20.24
C GLY A 305 -18.85 5.84 -21.43
N THR A 306 -18.96 7.15 -21.64
CA THR A 306 -18.28 7.86 -22.72
C THR A 306 -16.91 8.29 -22.26
N TYR A 307 -15.87 7.89 -22.97
CA TYR A 307 -14.49 8.27 -22.73
C TYR A 307 -14.01 9.20 -23.83
N ARG A 308 -13.26 10.22 -23.43
CA ARG A 308 -12.64 11.18 -24.35
C ARG A 308 -11.13 11.29 -24.06
N GLY A 309 -10.31 11.15 -25.10
CA GLY A 309 -8.86 11.01 -24.96
C GLY A 309 -8.07 10.98 -26.27
N VAL A 310 -6.75 10.84 -26.16
CA VAL A 310 -5.80 10.80 -27.30
C VAL A 310 -5.27 9.38 -27.48
N ARG A 311 -5.02 8.94 -28.71
CA ARG A 311 -4.43 7.61 -28.96
C ARG A 311 -3.04 7.50 -28.36
N ILE A 312 -2.74 6.33 -27.79
CA ILE A 312 -1.41 6.03 -27.29
C ILE A 312 -0.37 6.05 -28.42
N SER A 313 -0.75 5.62 -29.63
CA SER A 313 0.10 5.74 -30.83
C SER A 313 0.56 7.19 -31.03
N ASP A 314 -0.37 8.14 -30.98
CA ASP A 314 -0.07 9.54 -31.26
C ASP A 314 0.82 10.14 -30.17
N LEU A 315 0.64 9.72 -28.91
CA LEU A 315 1.48 10.14 -27.80
C LEU A 315 2.92 9.64 -27.92
N VAL A 316 3.13 8.36 -28.27
CA VAL A 316 4.48 7.81 -28.39
C VAL A 316 5.22 8.32 -29.63
N GLU A 317 4.51 8.70 -30.70
CA GLU A 317 5.12 9.36 -31.86
C GLU A 317 5.78 10.69 -31.50
N VAL A 318 5.28 11.42 -30.50
CA VAL A 318 5.89 12.68 -30.02
C VAL A 318 7.31 12.45 -29.49
N VAL A 319 7.62 11.25 -29.02
CA VAL A 319 8.95 10.88 -28.48
C VAL A 319 9.70 9.88 -29.37
N GLY A 320 9.34 9.81 -30.65
CA GLY A 320 10.06 9.01 -31.66
C GLY A 320 9.45 7.65 -32.00
N GLY A 321 8.27 7.33 -31.48
CA GLY A 321 7.52 6.12 -31.82
C GLY A 321 8.12 4.83 -31.22
N LEU A 322 7.67 3.68 -31.75
CA LEU A 322 8.14 2.35 -31.32
C LEU A 322 8.97 1.65 -32.39
N ASN A 323 10.11 1.08 -32.00
CA ASN A 323 10.86 0.10 -32.78
C ASN A 323 10.22 -1.30 -32.68
N PRO A 324 10.58 -2.26 -33.56
CA PRO A 324 9.93 -3.59 -33.63
C PRO A 324 9.96 -4.46 -32.36
N ASN A 325 10.86 -4.18 -31.41
CA ASN A 325 10.98 -4.91 -30.14
C ASN A 325 10.63 -4.03 -28.93
N ASP A 326 10.08 -2.85 -29.17
CA ASP A 326 9.68 -1.96 -28.09
C ASP A 326 8.31 -2.36 -27.56
N THR A 327 8.15 -2.11 -26.29
CA THR A 327 6.91 -2.19 -25.54
C THR A 327 6.60 -0.82 -24.97
N VAL A 328 5.33 -0.59 -24.65
CA VAL A 328 4.91 0.60 -23.91
C VAL A 328 4.54 0.20 -22.50
N ARG A 329 5.27 0.72 -21.52
CA ARG A 329 4.91 0.61 -20.11
C ARG A 329 4.09 1.81 -19.72
N VAL A 330 2.86 1.57 -19.29
CA VAL A 330 2.02 2.61 -18.69
C VAL A 330 2.05 2.46 -17.18
N THR A 331 2.43 3.53 -16.50
CA THR A 331 2.57 3.57 -15.03
C THR A 331 1.59 4.56 -14.41
N SER A 332 0.76 4.06 -13.52
CA SER A 332 -0.11 4.83 -12.63
C SER A 332 0.71 5.59 -11.58
N PHE A 333 0.18 6.67 -10.99
CA PHE A 333 0.86 7.34 -9.87
C PHE A 333 1.14 6.37 -8.72
N ASP A 334 0.29 5.35 -8.56
CA ASP A 334 0.37 4.38 -7.48
C ASP A 334 1.41 3.28 -7.75
N GLY A 335 2.25 3.43 -8.79
CA GLY A 335 3.27 2.46 -9.16
C GLY A 335 2.72 1.17 -9.77
N PHE A 336 1.40 1.05 -9.95
CA PHE A 336 0.85 0.03 -10.86
C PHE A 336 1.36 0.28 -12.27
N ALA A 337 1.86 -0.76 -12.92
CA ALA A 337 2.28 -0.69 -14.31
C ALA A 337 1.71 -1.84 -15.13
N GLN A 338 1.48 -1.56 -16.41
CA GLN A 338 1.15 -2.56 -17.41
C GLN A 338 1.99 -2.34 -18.66
N ASP A 339 2.48 -3.44 -19.20
CA ASP A 339 3.20 -3.45 -20.46
C ASP A 339 2.25 -3.80 -21.61
N PHE A 340 2.40 -3.06 -22.70
CA PHE A 340 1.61 -3.18 -23.91
C PHE A 340 2.57 -3.43 -25.07
N CYS A 341 2.31 -4.47 -25.86
CA CYS A 341 3.12 -4.75 -27.02
C CYS A 341 2.79 -3.78 -28.15
N GLN A 342 3.61 -3.77 -29.20
CA GLN A 342 3.36 -2.95 -30.39
C GLN A 342 1.98 -3.20 -31.00
N GLY A 343 1.46 -4.43 -30.94
CA GLY A 343 0.13 -4.77 -31.43
C GLY A 343 -1.01 -4.10 -30.68
N ASN A 344 -0.84 -3.72 -29.41
CA ASN A 344 -1.84 -2.95 -28.68
C ASN A 344 -1.84 -1.48 -29.10
N VAL A 345 -0.66 -0.91 -29.34
CA VAL A 345 -0.46 0.51 -29.66
C VAL A 345 -0.76 0.80 -31.13
N TYR A 346 -0.32 -0.10 -32.02
CA TYR A 346 -0.54 -0.07 -33.45
C TYR A 346 -1.23 -1.37 -33.91
N PRO A 347 -2.51 -1.56 -33.59
CA PRO A 347 -3.22 -2.79 -33.89
C PRO A 347 -3.32 -3.02 -35.41
N ASN A 348 -3.06 -4.26 -35.82
CA ASN A 348 -3.44 -4.71 -37.16
C ASN A 348 -4.96 -4.84 -37.27
N ALA A 349 -5.50 -5.10 -38.47
CA ALA A 349 -6.95 -5.17 -38.67
C ALA A 349 -7.67 -6.16 -37.73
N SER A 350 -7.08 -7.33 -37.47
CA SER A 350 -7.69 -8.34 -36.59
C SER A 350 -7.72 -7.89 -35.13
N TRP A 351 -6.64 -7.28 -34.62
CA TRP A 351 -6.62 -6.77 -33.26
C TRP A 351 -7.48 -5.52 -33.12
N PHE A 352 -7.50 -4.66 -34.15
CA PHE A 352 -8.32 -3.45 -34.15
C PHE A 352 -9.81 -3.78 -34.11
N GLU A 353 -10.26 -4.84 -34.80
CA GLU A 353 -11.65 -5.31 -34.70
C GLU A 353 -12.04 -5.74 -33.27
N ILE A 354 -11.08 -6.23 -32.48
CA ILE A 354 -11.30 -6.76 -31.13
C ILE A 354 -11.16 -5.68 -30.05
N GLN A 355 -10.04 -4.95 -30.01
CA GLN A 355 -9.76 -3.95 -28.96
C GLN A 355 -10.07 -2.50 -29.37
N GLY A 356 -10.13 -2.23 -30.68
CA GLY A 356 -10.18 -0.88 -31.22
C GLY A 356 -8.95 -0.02 -30.93
N ASP A 357 -9.15 1.30 -30.91
CA ASP A 357 -8.14 2.28 -30.52
C ASP A 357 -7.80 2.13 -29.03
N MET A 358 -6.50 2.19 -28.70
CA MET A 358 -6.02 2.35 -27.32
C MET A 358 -5.77 3.83 -27.06
N ILE A 359 -6.49 4.42 -26.10
CA ILE A 359 -6.39 5.85 -25.78
C ILE A 359 -5.94 6.09 -24.34
N LEU A 360 -5.31 7.23 -24.11
CA LEU A 360 -5.25 7.90 -22.82
C LEU A 360 -6.48 8.81 -22.68
N ALA A 361 -7.51 8.32 -21.99
CA ALA A 361 -8.68 9.09 -21.63
C ALA A 361 -8.33 10.11 -20.53
N PHE A 362 -8.74 11.35 -20.73
CA PHE A 362 -8.63 12.43 -19.73
C PHE A 362 -10.01 12.95 -19.30
N GLU A 363 -11.09 12.40 -19.86
CA GLU A 363 -12.46 12.75 -19.54
C GLU A 363 -13.37 11.53 -19.61
N PHE A 364 -14.32 11.44 -18.67
CA PHE A 364 -15.33 10.39 -18.57
C PHE A 364 -16.70 10.99 -18.29
N ASN A 365 -17.69 10.67 -19.14
CA ASN A 365 -19.05 11.18 -19.07
C ASN A 365 -19.12 12.72 -18.89
N GLY A 366 -18.29 13.45 -19.65
CA GLY A 366 -18.24 14.92 -19.61
C GLY A 366 -17.51 15.53 -18.41
N THR A 367 -16.92 14.71 -17.53
CA THR A 367 -16.07 15.18 -16.43
C THR A 367 -14.61 14.96 -16.80
N SER A 368 -13.85 16.04 -16.96
CA SER A 368 -12.41 15.99 -17.28
C SER A 368 -11.57 15.94 -16.01
N VAL A 369 -10.33 15.48 -16.10
CA VAL A 369 -9.33 15.70 -15.03
C VAL A 369 -9.12 17.21 -14.81
N PRO A 370 -8.77 17.67 -13.59
CA PRO A 370 -8.59 16.89 -12.36
C PRO A 370 -9.90 16.50 -11.64
N ASP A 371 -11.05 17.01 -12.08
CA ASP A 371 -12.36 16.77 -11.45
C ASP A 371 -12.84 15.32 -11.62
N TRP A 372 -12.40 14.64 -12.69
CA TRP A 372 -12.57 13.22 -12.82
C TRP A 372 -11.66 12.48 -11.82
N THR A 373 -12.26 12.05 -10.72
CA THR A 373 -11.55 11.54 -9.53
C THR A 373 -10.77 10.25 -9.78
N ASP A 374 -11.01 9.55 -10.88
CA ASP A 374 -10.27 8.35 -11.29
C ASP A 374 -9.02 8.67 -12.16
N GLY A 375 -8.77 9.97 -12.42
CA GLY A 375 -7.62 10.47 -13.17
C GLY A 375 -7.57 10.03 -14.63
N MET A 376 -6.48 10.36 -15.32
CA MET A 376 -6.26 9.89 -16.69
C MET A 376 -6.19 8.36 -16.71
N ARG A 377 -6.72 7.74 -17.77
CA ARG A 377 -6.90 6.28 -17.83
C ARG A 377 -6.60 5.71 -19.20
N ILE A 378 -5.97 4.54 -19.25
CA ILE A 378 -5.90 3.73 -20.47
C ILE A 378 -7.27 3.11 -20.75
N VAL A 379 -7.77 3.31 -21.96
CA VAL A 379 -9.07 2.80 -22.39
C VAL A 379 -8.92 2.12 -23.75
N MET A 380 -9.48 0.92 -23.87
CA MET A 380 -9.67 0.25 -25.15
C MET A 380 -11.05 0.65 -25.69
N LEU A 381 -11.15 0.95 -26.99
CA LEU A 381 -12.38 1.42 -27.65
C LEU A 381 -12.88 0.40 -28.70
N PRO A 382 -13.29 -0.81 -28.30
CA PRO A 382 -13.78 -1.82 -29.22
C PRO A 382 -15.07 -1.35 -29.90
N GLY A 383 -15.31 -1.85 -31.11
CA GLY A 383 -16.45 -1.42 -31.93
C GLY A 383 -17.82 -1.80 -31.35
N ASP A 384 -17.86 -2.78 -30.46
CA ASP A 384 -19.06 -3.23 -29.74
C ASP A 384 -19.20 -2.62 -28.33
N GLU A 385 -18.33 -1.67 -27.98
CA GLU A 385 -18.29 -0.95 -26.70
C GLU A 385 -17.96 -1.83 -25.47
N ALA A 386 -17.51 -3.08 -25.67
CA ALA A 386 -17.39 -4.09 -24.62
C ALA A 386 -16.04 -4.82 -24.64
N TYR A 387 -15.07 -4.36 -23.84
CA TYR A 387 -13.76 -5.02 -23.72
C TYR A 387 -13.78 -6.16 -22.68
N SER A 388 -14.04 -7.38 -23.14
CA SER A 388 -14.15 -8.59 -22.32
C SER A 388 -12.80 -9.18 -21.89
N ILE A 389 -12.83 -10.21 -21.04
CA ILE A 389 -11.63 -11.01 -20.76
C ILE A 389 -11.17 -11.77 -22.01
N GLU A 390 -12.09 -12.21 -22.86
CA GLU A 390 -11.74 -12.91 -24.11
C GLU A 390 -10.99 -11.99 -25.06
N ASP A 391 -11.48 -10.75 -25.24
CA ASP A 391 -10.80 -9.73 -26.04
C ASP A 391 -9.40 -9.50 -25.51
N CYS A 392 -9.28 -9.32 -24.19
CA CYS A 392 -8.00 -9.14 -23.53
C CYS A 392 -7.02 -10.30 -23.74
N VAL A 393 -7.49 -11.56 -23.69
CA VAL A 393 -6.65 -12.73 -23.99
C VAL A 393 -6.23 -12.73 -25.45
N GLN A 394 -7.14 -12.41 -26.38
CA GLN A 394 -6.86 -12.41 -27.82
C GLN A 394 -5.93 -11.25 -28.24
N THR A 395 -5.90 -10.16 -27.50
CA THR A 395 -5.07 -8.97 -27.75
C THR A 395 -3.97 -8.79 -26.71
N SER A 396 -3.46 -9.88 -26.14
CA SER A 396 -2.27 -9.89 -25.28
C SER A 396 -1.12 -10.68 -25.93
N ALA A 397 0.10 -10.15 -25.82
CA ALA A 397 1.30 -10.88 -26.19
C ALA A 397 1.77 -11.80 -25.04
N PRO A 398 2.53 -12.87 -25.33
CA PRO A 398 3.11 -13.73 -24.31
C PRO A 398 3.82 -12.95 -23.20
N GLY A 399 3.43 -13.22 -21.95
CA GLY A 399 4.03 -12.56 -20.77
C GLY A 399 3.57 -11.12 -20.53
N MET A 400 2.53 -10.65 -21.21
CA MET A 400 1.92 -9.32 -21.01
C MET A 400 0.41 -9.41 -20.86
N GLY A 401 -0.19 -8.35 -20.30
CA GLY A 401 -1.64 -8.20 -20.22
C GLY A 401 -2.34 -9.39 -19.57
N CYS A 402 -3.30 -9.99 -20.28
CA CYS A 402 -4.09 -11.09 -19.75
C CYS A 402 -3.34 -12.41 -19.56
N ASP A 403 -2.14 -12.57 -20.13
CA ASP A 403 -1.27 -13.72 -19.84
C ASP A 403 -0.65 -13.65 -18.44
N VAL A 404 -0.52 -12.45 -17.88
CA VAL A 404 -0.02 -12.22 -16.51
C VAL A 404 -1.19 -12.06 -15.53
N TYR A 405 -2.21 -11.30 -15.92
CA TYR A 405 -3.35 -11.01 -15.06
C TYR A 405 -4.65 -11.06 -15.87
N PRO A 406 -5.47 -12.13 -15.75
CA PRO A 406 -6.61 -12.39 -16.64
C PRO A 406 -7.81 -11.49 -16.30
N SER A 407 -7.68 -10.19 -16.57
CA SER A 407 -8.69 -9.14 -16.33
C SER A 407 -8.64 -8.10 -17.44
N GLY A 408 -9.75 -7.92 -18.17
CA GLY A 408 -9.87 -6.79 -19.10
C GLY A 408 -9.66 -5.45 -18.39
N GLY A 409 -10.16 -5.33 -17.16
CA GLY A 409 -9.99 -4.14 -16.34
C GLY A 409 -8.56 -3.83 -15.88
N ALA A 410 -7.65 -4.80 -15.83
CA ALA A 410 -6.26 -4.50 -15.49
C ALA A 410 -5.53 -3.79 -16.62
N ARG A 411 -5.97 -3.97 -17.87
CA ARG A 411 -5.46 -3.23 -19.03
C ARG A 411 -5.86 -1.75 -18.99
N TRP A 412 -6.85 -1.40 -18.17
CA TRP A 412 -7.38 -0.05 -18.05
C TRP A 412 -6.74 0.70 -16.89
N VAL A 413 -5.41 0.88 -17.00
CA VAL A 413 -4.57 1.55 -15.99
C VAL A 413 -5.18 2.91 -15.66
N ARG A 414 -5.54 3.11 -14.39
CA ARG A 414 -6.05 4.38 -13.88
C ARG A 414 -4.90 5.29 -13.47
N PHE A 415 -5.20 6.55 -13.27
CA PHE A 415 -4.25 7.52 -12.75
C PHE A 415 -2.90 7.55 -13.47
N VAL A 416 -2.94 7.40 -14.80
CA VAL A 416 -1.75 7.31 -15.64
C VAL A 416 -0.90 8.55 -15.43
N SER A 417 0.32 8.34 -14.93
CA SER A 417 1.29 9.40 -14.66
C SER A 417 2.45 9.36 -15.65
N ARG A 418 2.76 8.17 -16.19
CA ARG A 418 3.85 7.98 -17.14
C ARG A 418 3.51 6.93 -18.20
N ILE A 419 4.00 7.16 -19.42
CA ILE A 419 3.98 6.24 -20.55
C ILE A 419 5.41 6.16 -21.08
N GLU A 420 6.03 4.99 -21.04
CA GLU A 420 7.45 4.80 -21.37
C GLU A 420 7.60 3.79 -22.50
N VAL A 421 8.43 4.14 -23.50
CA VAL A 421 8.91 3.20 -24.51
C VAL A 421 10.08 2.42 -23.92
N ILE A 422 9.97 1.09 -23.88
CA ILE A 422 10.99 0.20 -23.32
C ILE A 422 11.37 -0.85 -24.37
N THR A 423 12.66 -0.96 -24.68
CA THR A 423 13.17 -2.08 -25.48
C THR A 423 13.32 -3.32 -24.60
N GLU A 424 12.68 -4.42 -24.98
CA GLU A 424 12.95 -5.70 -24.32
C GLU A 424 14.39 -6.14 -24.60
N SER A 425 15.12 -6.47 -23.53
CA SER A 425 16.53 -6.86 -23.55
C SER A 425 16.76 -8.31 -23.97
#